data_AF-A0A3D5NRQ6-F1
#
_entry.id   AF-A0A3D5NRQ6-F1
#
_cell.length_a   1.000
_cell.length_b   1.000
_cell.length_c   1.000
_cell.angle_alpha   90.00
_cell.angle_beta   90.00
_cell.angle_gamma   90.00
#
_symmetry.space_group_name_H-M   'P 1'
#
loop_
_entity.id
_entity.type
_entity.pdbx_description
1 polymer ?
#
loop_
_entity_poly.entity_id
_entity_poly.type
_entity_poly.pdbx_seq_one_letter_code
_entity_poly.pdbx_strand_id
1 'polypeptide(L)'
;MEKSIHSFEIVDDNIIVKRIDKSLLTYGEIRIPNYLRDFFHFHEMEKHDRWDIRITYNKIDYFGVLYLDDYKRLRGKLRWGKDLTRELSNVTSKYVFESYGYEIKEENVPLLRLEKIDRQTFIADVIFPEDVERDAKEYMLHADKFIYGIKARFENDPEIRLKVLKRQGMSCAICGFKYENFYGDVGRGYIQIHQVIKDEMKMDEFDLDKDFIPICENCHGLIHRNKDEDLTVSELKQIIHIRHELRKTEKE
;
A
#
# COMPACT_ATOMS: atom_id res chain seq x y z
N MET A 1 -7.93 -22.32 22.47
CA MET A 1 -7.74 -20.86 22.44
C MET A 1 -6.69 -20.56 21.38
N GLU A 2 -7.11 -20.57 20.12
CA GLU A 2 -6.21 -20.38 18.98
C GLU A 2 -5.79 -18.92 18.91
N LYS A 3 -4.56 -18.62 19.34
CA LYS A 3 -3.90 -17.36 18.98
C LYS A 3 -3.52 -17.44 17.51
N SER A 4 -4.49 -17.14 16.63
CA SER A 4 -4.25 -16.87 15.22
C SER A 4 -3.53 -15.52 15.09
N ILE A 5 -2.26 -15.45 15.50
CA ILE A 5 -1.40 -14.27 15.30
C ILE A 5 -0.60 -14.52 14.02
N HIS A 6 -1.24 -14.36 12.88
CA HIS A 6 -0.52 -14.22 11.63
C HIS A 6 -0.16 -12.73 11.48
N SER A 7 1.05 -12.36 11.88
CA SER A 7 1.58 -10.99 11.70
C SER A 7 1.82 -10.64 10.23
N PHE A 8 1.58 -11.59 9.32
CA PHE A 8 1.63 -11.43 7.88
C PHE A 8 0.34 -11.90 7.24
N GLU A 9 0.04 -11.28 6.12
CA GLU A 9 -1.00 -11.62 5.17
C GLU A 9 -0.34 -11.69 3.78
N ILE A 10 -0.61 -12.77 3.05
CA ILE A 10 -0.21 -12.88 1.64
C ILE A 10 -1.39 -12.35 0.84
N VAL A 11 -1.19 -11.27 0.10
CA VAL A 11 -2.21 -10.67 -0.76
C VAL A 11 -2.20 -11.34 -2.14
N ASP A 12 -1.01 -11.58 -2.68
CA ASP A 12 -0.74 -12.40 -3.86
C ASP A 12 0.74 -12.81 -3.93
N ASP A 13 1.16 -13.37 -5.07
CA ASP A 13 2.52 -13.86 -5.32
C ASP A 13 3.61 -12.79 -5.21
N ASN A 14 3.24 -11.51 -5.35
CA ASN A 14 4.15 -10.37 -5.32
C ASN A 14 3.89 -9.45 -4.13
N ILE A 15 2.79 -9.58 -3.41
CA ILE A 15 2.45 -8.67 -2.32
C ILE A 15 2.21 -9.40 -1.02
N ILE A 16 2.95 -8.96 0.01
CA ILE A 16 2.68 -9.31 1.39
C ILE A 16 2.40 -8.06 2.20
N VAL A 17 1.62 -8.24 3.25
CA VAL A 17 1.34 -7.19 4.23
C VAL A 17 1.77 -7.71 5.59
N LYS A 18 2.61 -6.95 6.27
CA LYS A 18 3.09 -7.25 7.62
C LYS A 18 2.53 -6.22 8.59
N ARG A 19 1.91 -6.67 9.67
CA ARG A 19 1.61 -5.80 10.82
C ARG A 19 2.93 -5.31 11.44
N ILE A 20 3.09 -3.99 11.55
CA ILE A 20 4.28 -3.38 12.15
C ILE A 20 4.32 -3.73 13.63
N ASP A 21 5.47 -4.19 14.10
CA ASP A 21 5.66 -4.62 15.48
C ASP A 21 6.93 -4.00 16.08
N LYS A 22 7.10 -4.19 17.39
CA LYS A 22 8.25 -3.69 18.14
C LYS A 22 9.58 -4.18 17.59
N SER A 23 9.66 -5.42 17.12
CA SER A 23 10.93 -5.98 16.62
C SER A 23 11.37 -5.30 15.32
N LEU A 24 10.41 -5.02 14.43
CA LEU A 24 10.62 -4.29 13.20
C LEU A 24 11.21 -2.90 13.47
N LEU A 25 10.60 -2.15 14.40
CA LEU A 25 11.03 -0.78 14.72
C LEU A 25 12.30 -0.72 15.57
N THR A 26 12.55 -1.73 16.41
CA THR A 26 13.74 -1.73 17.29
C THR A 26 15.00 -2.17 16.54
N TYR A 27 14.89 -3.17 15.66
CA TYR A 27 16.06 -3.82 15.05
C TYR A 27 16.19 -3.57 13.55
N GLY A 28 15.17 -3.01 12.89
CA GLY A 28 15.15 -2.89 11.43
C GLY A 28 15.14 -4.25 10.74
N GLU A 29 14.45 -5.22 11.33
CA GLU A 29 14.41 -6.60 10.82
C GLU A 29 12.99 -7.18 10.84
N ILE A 30 12.74 -8.06 9.88
CA ILE A 30 11.55 -8.89 9.79
C ILE A 30 12.02 -10.34 9.84
N ARG A 31 11.53 -11.10 10.82
CA ARG A 31 11.68 -12.56 10.83
C ARG A 31 10.65 -13.18 9.90
N ILE A 32 11.12 -13.90 8.90
CA ILE A 32 10.29 -14.47 7.85
C ILE A 32 9.82 -15.87 8.28
N PRO A 33 8.50 -16.10 8.42
CA PRO A 33 7.95 -17.42 8.67
C PRO A 33 8.21 -18.39 7.53
N ASN A 34 8.17 -19.69 7.84
CA ASN A 34 8.47 -20.75 6.87
C ASN A 34 7.54 -20.78 5.66
N TYR A 35 6.29 -20.33 5.80
CA TYR A 35 5.32 -20.30 4.71
C TYR A 35 5.56 -19.15 3.71
N LEU A 36 6.42 -18.17 4.04
CA LEU A 36 6.79 -17.07 3.12
C LEU A 36 8.11 -17.34 2.39
N ARG A 37 8.68 -18.55 2.50
CA ARG A 37 9.98 -18.86 1.88
C ARG A 37 9.99 -18.69 0.38
N ASP A 38 8.93 -19.13 -0.29
CA ASP A 38 8.84 -19.09 -1.74
C ASP A 38 8.70 -17.66 -2.24
N PHE A 39 7.96 -16.82 -1.50
CA PHE A 39 7.88 -15.38 -1.77
C PHE A 39 9.27 -14.72 -1.85
N PHE A 40 10.17 -15.10 -0.93
CA PHE A 40 11.54 -14.58 -0.84
C PHE A 40 12.61 -15.46 -1.52
N HIS A 41 12.20 -16.48 -2.29
CA HIS A 41 13.11 -17.36 -3.04
C HIS A 41 14.19 -18.04 -2.17
N PHE A 42 13.87 -18.35 -0.91
CA PHE A 42 14.82 -18.95 0.03
C PHE A 42 15.25 -20.38 -0.33
N HIS A 43 14.57 -21.05 -1.25
CA HIS A 43 14.98 -22.35 -1.78
C HIS A 43 16.20 -22.25 -2.72
N GLU A 44 16.48 -21.07 -3.27
CA GLU A 44 17.64 -20.81 -4.15
C GLU A 44 18.87 -20.36 -3.36
N MET A 45 18.76 -20.16 -2.04
CA MET A 45 19.85 -19.67 -1.19
C MET A 45 20.65 -20.82 -0.58
N GLU A 46 21.97 -20.71 -0.64
CA GLU A 46 22.91 -21.61 0.01
C GLU A 46 23.18 -21.26 1.50
N LYS A 47 24.00 -22.11 2.13
CA LYS A 47 24.43 -21.94 3.52
C LYS A 47 25.37 -20.75 3.70
N HIS A 48 24.92 -19.77 4.48
CA HIS A 48 25.42 -18.41 4.72
C HIS A 48 25.23 -17.39 3.58
N ASP A 49 24.42 -17.71 2.57
CA ASP A 49 24.05 -16.75 1.54
C ASP A 49 23.39 -15.50 2.12
N ARG A 50 23.77 -14.38 1.51
CA ARG A 50 23.20 -13.06 1.75
C ARG A 50 22.91 -12.45 0.40
N TRP A 51 21.69 -12.00 0.22
CA TRP A 51 21.32 -11.22 -0.95
C TRP A 51 21.08 -9.78 -0.54
N ASP A 52 21.84 -8.88 -1.15
CA ASP A 52 21.57 -7.46 -1.01
C ASP A 52 20.23 -7.15 -1.68
N ILE A 53 19.43 -6.34 -0.98
CA ILE A 53 18.11 -5.94 -1.45
C ILE A 53 17.99 -4.42 -1.44
N ARG A 54 17.09 -3.93 -2.28
CA ARG A 54 16.66 -2.55 -2.34
C ARG A 54 15.18 -2.48 -1.99
N ILE A 55 14.83 -1.58 -1.08
CA ILE A 55 13.46 -1.27 -0.69
C ILE A 55 13.21 0.20 -1.00
N THR A 56 12.34 0.48 -1.96
CA THR A 56 11.91 1.85 -2.26
C THR A 56 10.73 2.22 -1.36
N TYR A 57 10.91 3.25 -0.53
CA TYR A 57 9.86 3.81 0.32
C TYR A 57 9.80 5.33 0.09
N ASN A 58 8.60 5.86 -0.19
CA ASN A 58 8.40 7.29 -0.46
C ASN A 58 9.38 7.88 -1.50
N LYS A 59 9.64 7.13 -2.58
CA LYS A 59 10.59 7.45 -3.68
C LYS A 59 12.07 7.52 -3.27
N ILE A 60 12.40 7.08 -2.07
CA ILE A 60 13.78 6.97 -1.59
C ILE A 60 14.15 5.49 -1.52
N ASP A 61 15.32 5.15 -2.04
CA ASP A 61 15.85 3.79 -2.00
C ASP A 61 16.61 3.55 -0.69
N TYR A 62 16.23 2.47 -0.01
CA TYR A 62 16.90 1.97 1.18
C TYR A 62 17.49 0.59 0.89
N PHE A 63 18.65 0.31 1.47
CA PHE A 63 19.36 -0.94 1.23
C PHE A 63 19.30 -1.85 2.46
N GLY A 64 19.26 -3.14 2.18
CA GLY A 64 19.13 -4.18 3.18
C GLY A 64 19.68 -5.52 2.70
N VAL A 65 19.42 -6.56 3.49
CA VAL A 65 19.84 -7.92 3.19
C VAL A 65 18.74 -8.92 3.50
N LEU A 66 18.59 -9.90 2.61
CA LEU A 66 17.92 -11.17 2.86
C LEU A 66 18.97 -12.21 3.22
N TYR A 67 18.76 -12.93 4.32
CA TYR A 67 19.64 -14.04 4.70
C TYR A 67 18.91 -15.11 5.52
N LEU A 68 19.41 -16.34 5.47
CA LEU A 68 18.90 -17.46 6.25
C LEU A 68 19.63 -17.56 7.59
N ASP A 69 18.89 -17.39 8.70
CA ASP A 69 19.42 -17.32 10.07
C ASP A 69 19.58 -18.71 10.71
N ASP A 70 18.65 -19.62 10.42
CA ASP A 70 18.66 -20.99 10.92
C ASP A 70 18.43 -21.94 9.75
N TYR A 71 19.48 -22.61 9.28
CA TYR A 71 19.40 -23.56 8.17
C TYR A 71 18.64 -24.84 8.49
N LYS A 72 18.53 -25.22 9.78
CA LYS A 72 17.75 -26.41 10.18
C LYS A 72 16.27 -26.10 10.18
N ARG A 73 15.90 -24.90 10.64
CA ARG A 73 14.52 -24.42 10.63
C ARG A 73 14.17 -23.63 9.38
N LEU A 74 15.14 -23.44 8.49
CA LEU A 74 15.10 -22.61 7.28
C LEU A 74 14.35 -21.28 7.52
N ARG A 75 14.68 -20.61 8.63
CA ARG A 75 14.09 -19.32 9.00
C ARG A 75 14.93 -18.20 8.42
N GLY A 76 14.35 -17.43 7.51
CA GLY A 76 15.02 -16.26 6.96
C GLY A 76 14.71 -14.97 7.70
N LYS A 77 15.51 -13.97 7.41
CA LYS A 77 15.34 -12.61 7.88
C LYS A 77 15.52 -11.63 6.73
N LEU A 78 14.69 -10.61 6.72
CA LEU A 78 14.89 -9.42 5.92
C LEU A 78 15.31 -8.31 6.87
N ARG A 79 16.42 -7.63 6.59
CA ARG A 79 16.96 -6.56 7.44
C ARG A 79 17.33 -5.36 6.60
N TRP A 80 17.15 -4.14 7.13
CA TRP A 80 17.53 -2.90 6.44
C TRP A 80 18.34 -1.95 7.34
N GLY A 81 18.89 -0.90 6.73
CA GLY A 81 19.67 0.13 7.40
C GLY A 81 18.86 1.01 8.36
N LYS A 82 19.54 1.70 9.28
CA LYS A 82 18.88 2.53 10.32
C LYS A 82 17.99 3.64 9.76
N ASP A 83 18.26 4.12 8.55
CA ASP A 83 17.49 5.21 7.94
C ASP A 83 16.04 4.80 7.66
N LEU A 84 15.81 3.63 7.04
CA LEU A 84 14.42 3.14 6.84
C LEU A 84 13.74 2.85 8.18
N THR A 85 14.47 2.30 9.17
CA THR A 85 13.92 2.12 10.52
C THR A 85 13.50 3.43 11.15
N ARG A 86 14.29 4.50 10.98
CA ARG A 86 13.96 5.84 11.48
C ARG A 86 12.70 6.38 10.80
N GLU A 87 12.60 6.29 9.47
CA GLU A 87 11.40 6.76 8.75
C GLU A 87 10.14 6.01 9.19
N LEU A 88 10.21 4.68 9.28
CA LEU A 88 9.07 3.88 9.76
C LEU A 88 8.74 4.20 11.22
N SER A 89 9.75 4.41 12.07
CA SER A 89 9.54 4.75 13.48
C SER A 89 8.92 6.14 13.64
N ASN A 90 9.32 7.13 12.84
CA ASN A 90 8.77 8.48 12.91
C ASN A 90 7.25 8.48 12.71
N VAL A 91 6.74 7.63 11.81
CA VAL A 91 5.30 7.59 11.49
C VAL A 91 4.52 6.55 12.29
N THR A 92 5.17 5.48 12.79
CA THR A 92 4.47 4.35 13.44
C THR A 92 4.76 4.14 14.92
N SER A 93 5.76 4.81 15.51
CA SER A 93 6.18 4.57 16.91
C SER A 93 5.04 4.75 17.91
N LYS A 94 4.19 5.77 17.71
CA LYS A 94 3.03 6.02 18.58
C LYS A 94 2.06 4.84 18.62
N TYR A 95 2.00 4.04 17.55
CA TYR A 95 1.12 2.87 17.46
C TYR A 95 1.71 1.62 18.11
N VAL A 96 2.99 1.63 18.46
CA VAL A 96 3.73 0.46 18.95
C VAL A 96 4.29 0.65 20.35
N PHE A 97 4.70 1.88 20.70
CA PHE A 97 5.39 2.21 21.94
C PHE A 97 4.59 3.17 22.84
N GLU A 98 3.77 4.05 22.27
CA GLU A 98 3.06 5.10 23.02
C GLU A 98 1.55 4.81 23.09
N SER A 99 1.18 3.76 23.82
CA SER A 99 -0.19 3.63 24.32
C SER A 99 -0.34 4.58 25.51
N TYR A 100 -0.71 5.85 25.28
CA TYR A 100 -1.04 6.83 26.32
C TYR A 100 -2.29 6.41 27.11
N GLY A 101 -2.23 5.31 27.86
CA GLY A 101 -3.34 4.76 28.64
C GLY A 101 -4.50 4.16 27.81
N TYR A 102 -4.42 4.19 26.47
CA TYR A 102 -5.38 3.55 25.57
C TYR A 102 -4.75 2.31 24.94
N GLU A 103 -5.40 1.15 25.08
CA GLU A 103 -5.04 -0.05 24.32
C GLU A 103 -5.34 0.21 22.83
N ILE A 104 -4.28 0.22 22.02
CA ILE A 104 -4.44 0.28 20.57
C ILE A 104 -4.99 -1.07 20.14
N LYS A 105 -6.19 -1.05 19.57
CA LYS A 105 -6.80 -2.27 19.06
C LYS A 105 -5.94 -2.85 17.95
N GLU A 106 -5.81 -4.18 17.92
CA GLU A 106 -4.92 -4.87 16.99
C GLU A 106 -5.24 -4.53 15.52
N GLU A 107 -6.51 -4.34 15.19
CA GLU A 107 -6.97 -3.91 13.87
C GLU A 107 -6.41 -2.56 13.40
N ASN A 108 -6.04 -1.67 14.32
CA ASN A 108 -5.56 -0.31 14.02
C ASN A 108 -4.04 -0.22 13.88
N VAL A 109 -3.32 -1.30 14.18
CA VAL A 109 -1.85 -1.29 14.05
C VAL A 109 -1.46 -1.10 12.58
N PRO A 110 -0.57 -0.14 12.27
CA PRO A 110 -0.11 0.11 10.91
C PRO A 110 0.44 -1.13 10.21
N LEU A 111 0.22 -1.19 8.91
CA LEU A 111 0.58 -2.32 8.07
C LEU A 111 1.69 -1.90 7.11
N LEU A 112 2.80 -2.62 7.12
CA LEU A 112 3.86 -2.51 6.12
C LEU A 112 3.49 -3.41 4.93
N ARG A 113 3.07 -2.79 3.83
CA ARG A 113 2.90 -3.46 2.54
C ARG A 113 4.26 -3.56 1.87
N LEU A 114 4.63 -4.76 1.40
CA LEU A 114 5.82 -5.01 0.60
C LEU A 114 5.40 -5.64 -0.73
N GLU A 115 5.67 -4.93 -1.81
CA GLU A 115 5.49 -5.39 -3.18
C GLU A 115 6.84 -5.80 -3.76
N LYS A 116 6.95 -7.05 -4.19
CA LYS A 116 8.10 -7.65 -4.84
C LYS A 116 8.09 -7.29 -6.32
N ILE A 117 9.08 -6.52 -6.76
CA ILE A 117 9.28 -6.17 -8.17
C ILE A 117 10.12 -7.23 -8.87
N ASP A 118 11.17 -7.67 -8.18
CA ASP A 118 12.02 -8.77 -8.58
C ASP A 118 12.60 -9.45 -7.33
N ARG A 119 13.54 -10.36 -7.51
CA ARG A 119 14.15 -11.12 -6.41
C ARG A 119 14.82 -10.26 -5.33
N GLN A 120 15.28 -9.06 -5.66
CA GLN A 120 16.08 -8.19 -4.79
C GLN A 120 15.47 -6.79 -4.62
N THR A 121 14.48 -6.40 -5.43
CA THR A 121 13.83 -5.10 -5.36
C THR A 121 12.41 -5.21 -4.79
N PHE A 122 12.12 -4.39 -3.78
CA PHE A 122 10.80 -4.25 -3.18
C PHE A 122 10.35 -2.79 -3.19
N ILE A 123 9.05 -2.56 -3.31
CA ILE A 123 8.39 -1.29 -3.01
C ILE A 123 7.65 -1.44 -1.69
N ALA A 124 7.82 -0.47 -0.80
CA ALA A 124 7.16 -0.45 0.49
C ALA A 124 6.14 0.70 0.60
N ASP A 125 5.01 0.41 1.24
CA ASP A 125 4.04 1.41 1.69
C ASP A 125 3.65 1.12 3.15
N VAL A 126 3.28 2.16 3.89
CA VAL A 126 2.65 2.01 5.20
C VAL A 126 1.18 2.40 5.08
N ILE A 127 0.31 1.47 5.47
CA ILE A 127 -1.13 1.65 5.49
C ILE A 127 -1.56 1.79 6.95
N PHE A 128 -2.37 2.81 7.23
CA PHE A 128 -2.90 3.10 8.56
C PHE A 128 -4.39 2.77 8.56
N PRO A 129 -4.83 1.62 9.10
CA PRO A 129 -6.23 1.21 9.04
C PRO A 129 -7.20 2.23 9.64
N GLU A 130 -6.79 2.91 10.72
CA GLU A 130 -7.56 3.97 11.35
C GLU A 130 -7.75 5.19 10.43
N ASP A 131 -6.70 5.60 9.68
CA ASP A 131 -6.81 6.71 8.72
C ASP A 131 -7.72 6.30 7.55
N VAL A 132 -7.63 5.04 7.08
CA VAL A 132 -8.51 4.52 6.02
C VAL A 132 -9.97 4.52 6.46
N GLU A 133 -10.26 4.09 7.68
CA GLU A 133 -11.62 4.09 8.24
C GLU A 133 -12.15 5.52 8.45
N ARG A 134 -11.32 6.44 8.94
CA ARG A 134 -11.69 7.85 9.10
C ARG A 134 -12.05 8.47 7.76
N ASP A 135 -11.19 8.34 6.76
CA ASP A 135 -11.38 8.94 5.44
C ASP A 135 -12.64 8.35 4.78
N ALA A 136 -12.85 7.04 4.88
CA ALA A 136 -14.05 6.36 4.41
C ALA A 136 -15.35 6.97 5.00
N LYS A 137 -15.38 7.19 6.32
CA LYS A 137 -16.52 7.83 7.01
C LYS A 137 -16.73 9.27 6.56
N GLU A 138 -15.67 10.02 6.35
CA GLU A 138 -15.76 11.41 5.87
C GLU A 138 -16.39 11.48 4.47
N TYR A 139 -16.01 10.58 3.56
CA TYR A 139 -16.67 10.50 2.26
C TYR A 139 -18.14 10.09 2.35
N MET A 140 -18.50 9.17 3.24
CA MET A 140 -19.90 8.79 3.47
C MET A 140 -20.74 9.98 3.99
N LEU A 141 -20.17 10.82 4.86
CA LEU A 141 -20.82 12.03 5.38
C LEU A 141 -21.00 13.13 4.32
N HIS A 142 -20.29 13.04 3.21
CA HIS A 142 -20.40 13.95 2.07
C HIS A 142 -21.05 13.29 0.85
N ALA A 143 -21.55 12.06 0.97
CA ALA A 143 -22.20 11.34 -0.13
C ALA A 143 -23.52 12.00 -0.59
N ASP A 144 -24.15 12.80 0.27
CA ASP A 144 -25.32 13.63 -0.04
C ASP A 144 -24.95 14.90 -0.83
N LYS A 145 -23.71 15.38 -0.68
CA LYS A 145 -23.14 16.40 -1.55
C LYS A 145 -22.71 15.72 -2.83
N PHE A 146 -23.59 15.77 -3.83
CA PHE A 146 -23.37 15.40 -5.23
C PHE A 146 -22.15 16.17 -5.82
N ILE A 147 -20.94 15.82 -5.39
CA ILE A 147 -19.69 16.33 -5.91
C ILE A 147 -19.24 15.29 -6.94
N TYR A 148 -19.49 15.58 -8.22
CA TYR A 148 -19.14 14.75 -9.38
C TYR A 148 -19.97 13.49 -9.66
N GLY A 149 -21.22 13.39 -9.17
CA GLY A 149 -22.15 12.35 -9.65
C GLY A 149 -21.88 10.92 -9.17
N ILE A 150 -21.13 10.79 -8.06
CA ILE A 150 -20.73 9.48 -7.52
C ILE A 150 -21.93 8.79 -6.85
N LYS A 151 -22.36 7.64 -7.38
CA LYS A 151 -23.19 6.68 -6.62
C LYS A 151 -22.27 5.93 -5.64
N ALA A 152 -21.79 6.62 -4.61
CA ALA A 152 -20.67 6.18 -3.78
C ALA A 152 -21.08 5.13 -2.71
N ARG A 153 -21.52 3.95 -3.14
CA ARG A 153 -21.89 2.88 -2.20
C ARG A 153 -20.70 2.00 -1.79
N PHE A 154 -19.76 1.74 -2.72
CA PHE A 154 -18.63 0.82 -2.48
C PHE A 154 -17.25 1.51 -2.36
N GLU A 155 -17.04 2.62 -3.07
CA GLU A 155 -15.80 3.42 -3.02
C GLU A 155 -15.46 3.96 -1.62
N ASN A 156 -16.50 4.10 -0.80
CA ASN A 156 -16.44 4.63 0.57
C ASN A 156 -16.52 3.53 1.63
N ASP A 157 -16.57 2.26 1.25
CA ASP A 157 -16.57 1.17 2.23
C ASP A 157 -15.15 1.00 2.80
N PRO A 158 -14.96 1.12 4.14
CA PRO A 158 -13.64 1.01 4.75
C PRO A 158 -12.94 -0.33 4.48
N GLU A 159 -13.68 -1.44 4.40
CA GLU A 159 -13.11 -2.76 4.16
C GLU A 159 -12.65 -2.90 2.71
N ILE A 160 -13.46 -2.43 1.75
CA ILE A 160 -13.09 -2.38 0.34
C ILE A 160 -11.84 -1.52 0.16
N ARG A 161 -11.84 -0.32 0.74
CA ARG A 161 -10.69 0.59 0.67
C ARG A 161 -9.43 -0.06 1.22
N LEU A 162 -9.51 -0.68 2.40
CA LEU A 162 -8.35 -1.34 2.99
C LEU A 162 -7.83 -2.49 2.11
N LYS A 163 -8.71 -3.30 1.52
CA LYS A 163 -8.33 -4.39 0.61
C LYS A 163 -7.65 -3.86 -0.65
N VAL A 164 -8.23 -2.84 -1.29
CA VAL A 164 -7.66 -2.22 -2.50
C VAL A 164 -6.30 -1.62 -2.19
N LEU A 165 -6.13 -0.92 -1.07
CA LEU A 165 -4.84 -0.32 -0.70
C LEU A 165 -3.77 -1.35 -0.32
N LYS A 166 -4.14 -2.45 0.33
CA LYS A 166 -3.22 -3.58 0.57
C LYS A 166 -2.67 -4.14 -0.74
N ARG A 167 -3.50 -4.24 -1.78
CA ARG A 167 -3.08 -4.75 -3.07
C ARG A 167 -2.40 -3.72 -3.96
N GLN A 168 -2.94 -2.52 -4.10
CA GLN A 168 -2.47 -1.56 -5.11
C GLN A 168 -1.60 -0.43 -4.53
N GLY A 169 -1.47 -0.35 -3.20
CA GLY A 169 -0.68 0.68 -2.53
C GLY A 169 -1.37 2.03 -2.50
N MET A 170 -0.61 3.07 -2.13
CA MET A 170 -1.11 4.42 -1.85
C MET A 170 -0.80 5.43 -2.97
N SER A 171 -0.36 4.95 -4.13
CA SER A 171 -0.04 5.80 -5.28
C SER A 171 -1.19 5.80 -6.28
N CYS A 172 -1.47 6.95 -6.89
CA CYS A 172 -2.47 7.06 -7.93
C CYS A 172 -2.12 6.12 -9.11
N ALA A 173 -3.01 5.17 -9.39
CA ALA A 173 -2.84 4.18 -10.45
C ALA A 173 -2.78 4.80 -11.87
N ILE A 174 -3.15 6.09 -12.01
CA ILE A 174 -3.15 6.83 -13.27
C ILE A 174 -1.88 7.68 -13.44
N CYS A 175 -1.55 8.52 -12.45
CA CYS A 175 -0.47 9.51 -12.57
C CYS A 175 0.71 9.30 -11.61
N GLY A 176 0.66 8.29 -10.73
CA GLY A 176 1.70 8.01 -9.74
C GLY A 176 1.81 9.03 -8.61
N PHE A 177 0.87 9.97 -8.49
CA PHE A 177 0.82 10.93 -7.38
C PHE A 177 0.52 10.20 -6.07
N LYS A 178 1.28 10.49 -5.02
CA LYS A 178 1.06 10.02 -3.66
C LYS A 178 1.03 11.24 -2.75
N TYR A 179 -0.08 11.43 -2.03
CA TYR A 179 -0.31 12.63 -1.22
C TYR A 179 0.75 12.80 -0.15
N GLU A 180 1.11 11.73 0.56
CA GLU A 180 2.18 11.75 1.57
C GLU A 180 3.52 12.25 1.03
N ASN A 181 3.88 11.89 -0.20
CA ASN A 181 5.15 12.34 -0.81
C ASN A 181 5.17 13.84 -1.11
N PHE A 182 4.01 14.46 -1.32
CA PHE A 182 3.91 15.87 -1.69
C PHE A 182 3.54 16.77 -0.51
N TYR A 183 2.60 16.32 0.32
CA TYR A 183 2.03 17.07 1.44
C TYR A 183 2.58 16.62 2.81
N GLY A 184 3.38 15.56 2.87
CA GLY A 184 3.86 15.00 4.14
C GLY A 184 2.72 14.39 4.96
N ASP A 185 2.80 14.51 6.28
CA ASP A 185 1.86 13.85 7.21
C ASP A 185 0.39 14.22 6.99
N VAL A 186 0.08 15.43 6.52
CA VAL A 186 -1.32 15.83 6.26
C VAL A 186 -1.93 15.11 5.05
N GLY A 187 -1.09 14.56 4.16
CA GLY A 187 -1.51 13.74 3.01
C GLY A 187 -1.40 12.24 3.26
N ARG A 188 -1.07 11.81 4.48
CA ARG A 188 -0.89 10.39 4.81
C ARG A 188 -2.23 9.67 4.82
N GLY A 189 -2.27 8.48 4.24
CA GLY A 189 -3.51 7.68 4.14
C GLY A 189 -4.52 8.19 3.11
N TYR A 190 -4.31 9.39 2.56
CA TYR A 190 -5.28 10.03 1.69
C TYR A 190 -5.15 9.60 0.22
N ILE A 191 -6.18 8.92 -0.29
CA ILE A 191 -6.37 8.63 -1.72
C ILE A 191 -7.83 8.22 -1.99
N GLN A 192 -8.36 8.48 -3.19
CA GLN A 192 -9.69 8.01 -3.58
C GLN A 192 -9.62 6.57 -4.06
N ILE A 193 -10.67 5.78 -3.78
CA ILE A 193 -10.87 4.49 -4.45
C ILE A 193 -11.94 4.71 -5.50
N HIS A 194 -11.61 4.40 -6.74
CA HIS A 194 -12.49 4.58 -7.89
C HIS A 194 -12.90 3.22 -8.45
N GLN A 195 -14.20 3.05 -8.66
CA GLN A 195 -14.76 1.88 -9.32
C GLN A 195 -14.68 2.04 -10.85
N VAL A 196 -13.90 1.18 -11.50
CA VAL A 196 -13.63 1.24 -12.95
C VAL A 196 -14.84 0.81 -13.78
N ILE A 197 -15.62 -0.16 -13.31
CA ILE A 197 -16.80 -0.69 -14.02
C ILE A 197 -18.07 -0.17 -13.35
N LYS A 198 -18.91 0.56 -14.11
CA LYS A 198 -20.17 1.17 -13.63
C LYS A 198 -21.38 0.23 -13.62
N ASP A 199 -21.20 -1.09 -13.71
CA ASP A 199 -22.34 -2.01 -13.75
C ASP A 199 -23.10 -1.99 -12.41
N GLU A 200 -24.43 -2.13 -12.49
CA GLU A 200 -25.32 -2.27 -11.32
C GLU A 200 -25.20 -3.65 -10.66
N MET A 201 -23.98 -4.20 -10.62
CA MET A 201 -23.67 -5.47 -9.98
C MET A 201 -23.76 -5.37 -8.46
N LYS A 202 -24.04 -6.52 -7.82
CA LYS A 202 -24.00 -6.62 -6.35
C LYS A 202 -22.56 -6.61 -5.88
N MET A 203 -22.34 -6.19 -4.62
CA MET A 203 -20.99 -6.10 -4.02
C MET A 203 -20.19 -7.40 -4.16
N ASP A 204 -20.91 -8.51 -4.00
CA ASP A 204 -20.45 -9.89 -4.00
C ASP A 204 -20.04 -10.39 -5.40
N GLU A 205 -20.30 -9.60 -6.45
CA GLU A 205 -19.97 -9.90 -7.85
C GLU A 205 -18.73 -9.12 -8.34
N PHE A 206 -18.24 -8.12 -7.59
CA PHE A 206 -17.04 -7.37 -7.96
C PHE A 206 -15.76 -8.14 -7.68
N ASP A 207 -14.84 -8.10 -8.65
CA ASP A 207 -13.46 -8.45 -8.47
C ASP A 207 -12.71 -7.22 -7.95
N LEU A 208 -12.46 -7.17 -6.64
CA LEU A 208 -11.75 -6.07 -5.98
C LEU A 208 -10.39 -5.76 -6.61
N ASP A 209 -9.80 -6.71 -7.33
CA ASP A 209 -8.49 -6.57 -7.97
C ASP A 209 -8.59 -5.84 -9.31
N LYS A 210 -9.73 -5.94 -10.00
CA LYS A 210 -9.94 -5.39 -11.35
C LYS A 210 -10.87 -4.18 -11.36
N ASP A 211 -11.84 -4.17 -10.46
CA ASP A 211 -12.97 -3.25 -10.53
C ASP A 211 -12.74 -1.99 -9.73
N PHE A 212 -11.70 -1.94 -8.89
CA PHE A 212 -11.37 -0.78 -8.06
C PHE A 212 -9.90 -0.42 -8.18
N ILE A 213 -9.59 0.88 -8.19
CA ILE A 213 -8.22 1.39 -8.22
C ILE A 213 -8.05 2.60 -7.30
N PRO A 214 -6.87 2.80 -6.66
CA PRO A 214 -6.58 4.02 -5.95
C PRO A 214 -6.19 5.14 -6.92
N ILE A 215 -6.86 6.29 -6.88
CA ILE A 215 -6.56 7.46 -7.71
C ILE A 215 -6.58 8.76 -6.90
N CYS A 216 -5.84 9.79 -7.34
CA CYS A 216 -5.89 11.10 -6.70
C CYS A 216 -7.16 11.87 -7.09
N GLU A 217 -7.55 12.86 -6.28
CA GLU A 217 -8.75 13.67 -6.53
C GLU A 217 -8.76 14.36 -7.89
N ASN A 218 -7.59 14.80 -8.37
CA ASN A 218 -7.49 15.44 -9.67
C ASN A 218 -7.83 14.46 -10.81
N CYS A 219 -7.33 13.22 -10.73
CA CYS A 219 -7.67 12.21 -11.73
C CYS A 219 -9.14 11.79 -11.62
N HIS A 220 -9.62 11.59 -10.39
CA HIS A 220 -11.02 11.26 -10.11
C HIS A 220 -11.98 12.33 -10.67
N GLY A 221 -11.73 13.59 -10.36
CA GLY A 221 -12.54 14.71 -10.84
C GLY A 221 -12.47 14.88 -12.36
N LEU A 222 -11.36 14.52 -13.01
CA LEU A 222 -11.25 14.53 -14.48
C LEU A 222 -12.04 13.40 -15.14
N ILE A 223 -12.04 12.21 -14.55
CA ILE A 223 -12.84 11.06 -15.03
C ILE A 223 -14.33 11.44 -15.06
N HIS A 224 -14.83 12.02 -13.98
CA HIS A 224 -16.23 12.39 -13.83
C HIS A 224 -16.55 13.84 -14.24
N ARG A 225 -15.65 14.51 -14.96
CA ARG A 225 -15.80 15.95 -15.27
C ARG A 225 -16.97 16.21 -16.22
N ASN A 226 -17.15 15.34 -17.21
CA ASN A 226 -18.21 15.46 -18.19
C ASN A 226 -19.44 14.71 -17.69
N LYS A 227 -20.60 15.38 -17.69
CA LYS A 227 -21.86 14.84 -17.17
C LYS A 227 -22.47 13.79 -18.08
N ASP A 228 -22.12 13.83 -19.37
CA ASP A 228 -22.72 12.98 -20.39
C ASP A 228 -21.91 11.68 -20.61
N GLU A 229 -20.61 11.70 -20.35
CA GLU A 229 -19.70 10.57 -20.57
C GLU A 229 -18.44 10.68 -19.70
N ASP A 230 -18.11 9.63 -18.96
CA ASP A 230 -16.88 9.57 -18.17
C ASP A 230 -15.68 9.22 -19.04
N LEU A 231 -14.53 9.83 -18.76
CA LEU A 231 -13.27 9.36 -19.33
C LEU A 231 -12.88 8.02 -18.70
N THR A 232 -12.44 7.07 -19.50
CA THR A 232 -11.88 5.82 -18.99
C THR A 232 -10.50 6.05 -18.37
N VAL A 233 -10.13 5.16 -17.45
CA VAL A 233 -8.78 5.11 -16.85
C VAL A 233 -7.69 5.04 -17.91
N SER A 234 -7.92 4.27 -18.99
CA SER A 234 -6.98 4.10 -20.09
C SER A 234 -6.79 5.40 -20.88
N GLU A 235 -7.87 6.08 -21.23
CA GLU A 235 -7.81 7.36 -21.96
C GLU A 235 -7.06 8.42 -21.15
N LEU A 236 -7.35 8.55 -19.86
CA LEU A 236 -6.66 9.54 -19.02
C LEU A 236 -5.16 9.23 -18.89
N LYS A 237 -4.78 7.94 -18.77
CA LYS A 237 -3.36 7.52 -18.81
C LYS A 237 -2.69 7.91 -20.12
N GLN A 238 -3.34 7.67 -21.26
CA GLN A 238 -2.80 8.03 -22.58
C GLN A 238 -2.62 9.54 -22.73
N ILE A 239 -3.60 10.34 -22.29
CA ILE A 239 -3.51 11.80 -22.31
C ILE A 239 -2.30 12.29 -21.50
N ILE A 240 -2.11 11.77 -20.29
CA ILE A 240 -0.97 12.14 -19.43
C ILE A 240 0.35 11.72 -20.08
N HIS A 241 0.42 10.51 -20.65
CA HIS A 241 1.61 10.02 -21.31
C HIS A 241 2.02 10.89 -22.49
N ILE A 242 1.09 11.20 -23.40
CA ILE A 242 1.33 12.07 -24.56
C ILE A 242 1.82 13.45 -24.10
N ARG A 243 1.20 14.04 -23.06
CA ARG A 243 1.63 15.34 -22.51
C ARG A 243 3.02 15.29 -21.88
N HIS A 244 3.39 14.17 -21.26
CA HIS A 244 4.72 13.98 -20.70
C HIS A 244 5.78 13.89 -21.81
N GLU A 245 5.52 13.14 -22.88
CA GLU A 245 6.46 13.02 -24.00
C GLU A 245 6.63 14.35 -24.76
N LEU A 246 5.55 15.10 -25.00
CA LEU A 246 5.64 16.43 -25.62
C LEU A 246 6.52 17.40 -24.80
N ARG A 247 6.38 17.40 -23.46
CA ARG A 247 7.21 18.24 -22.58
C ARG A 247 8.69 17.89 -22.61
N LYS A 248 9.06 16.64 -22.96
CA LYS A 248 10.47 16.27 -23.15
C LYS A 248 11.01 16.88 -24.43
N THR A 249 10.23 16.84 -25.52
CA THR A 249 10.63 17.41 -26.82
C THR A 249 10.74 18.93 -26.80
N GLU A 250 10.03 19.62 -25.90
CA GLU A 250 10.12 21.09 -25.72
C GLU A 250 11.35 21.53 -24.90
N LYS A 251 12.03 20.60 -24.23
CA LYS A 251 13.21 20.87 -23.39
C LYS A 251 14.55 20.57 -24.10
N GLU A 252 14.50 20.21 -25.38
CA GLU A 252 15.65 20.11 -26.30
C GLU A 252 15.73 21.37 -27.17
#